data_AF-A0A7Z8PA49-F1
#
_entry.id   AF-A0A7Z8PA49-F1
#
_cell.length_a   1.000
_cell.length_b   1.000
_cell.length_c   1.000
_cell.angle_alpha   90.00
_cell.angle_beta   90.00
_cell.angle_gamma   90.00
#
_symmetry.space_group_name_H-M   'P 1'
#
loop_
_entity.id
_entity.type
_entity.pdbx_description
1 polymer ?
#
loop_
_entity_poly.entity_id
_entity_poly.type
_entity_poly.pdbx_seq_one_letter_code
_entity_poly.pdbx_strand_id
1 'polypeptide(L)'
;MKYHFLITIALATSVLFFSGCDRSRTSDYPDSSADTVRRTDDIKQNGRDQRQAVDNENARANTRMDFNEQQIRDRYAGRRQSHVNEANAETTVSDAKVREILIQAKHDKDVIDAQVVADLRTSPNQNAAEIRADATRRKSEIDNRASVKIAPIHNDSNSKKSLHVQRGIEIDREEAQELSVLARERSQANNQARGKKLEIDQWQNEEMSRVERDSNPRNR
;
A
#
# COMPACT_ATOMS: atom_id res chain seq x y z
N MET A 1 -9.58 -66.23 -6.08
CA MET A 1 -10.97 -65.72 -6.01
C MET A 1 -11.57 -65.90 -4.60
N LYS A 2 -11.06 -65.19 -3.58
CA LYS A 2 -11.57 -65.29 -2.19
C LYS A 2 -11.73 -63.94 -1.47
N TYR A 3 -11.54 -62.81 -2.17
CA TYR A 3 -11.60 -61.47 -1.56
C TYR A 3 -12.66 -60.53 -2.16
N HIS A 4 -13.43 -60.98 -3.16
CA HIS A 4 -14.50 -60.14 -3.74
C HIS A 4 -15.81 -60.19 -2.96
N PHE A 5 -16.01 -61.16 -2.08
CA PHE A 5 -17.20 -61.26 -1.23
C PHE A 5 -17.09 -60.43 0.06
N LEU A 6 -15.87 -60.06 0.49
CA LEU A 6 -15.67 -59.26 1.69
C LEU A 6 -15.76 -57.74 1.41
N ILE A 7 -15.55 -57.33 0.17
CA ILE A 7 -15.62 -55.90 -0.23
C ILE A 7 -17.08 -55.47 -0.44
N THR A 8 -17.96 -56.37 -0.88
CA THR A 8 -19.39 -56.06 -1.06
C THR A 8 -20.19 -55.99 0.24
N ILE A 9 -19.80 -56.76 1.27
CA ILE A 9 -20.48 -56.70 2.58
C ILE A 9 -20.12 -55.39 3.31
N ALA A 10 -18.86 -54.95 3.23
CA ALA A 10 -18.43 -53.70 3.87
C ALA A 10 -19.12 -52.45 3.28
N LEU A 11 -19.37 -52.43 1.96
CA LEU A 11 -20.03 -51.30 1.30
C LEU A 11 -21.55 -51.25 1.57
N ALA A 12 -22.20 -52.40 1.79
CA ALA A 12 -23.61 -52.47 2.12
C ALA A 12 -23.90 -52.07 3.58
N THR A 13 -22.97 -52.35 4.51
CA THR A 13 -23.09 -51.91 5.91
C THR A 13 -22.79 -50.43 6.12
N SER A 14 -22.00 -49.78 5.26
CA SER A 14 -21.73 -48.33 5.36
C SER A 14 -22.90 -47.44 4.92
N VAL A 15 -23.87 -47.96 4.16
CA VAL A 15 -25.06 -47.19 3.75
C VAL A 15 -26.17 -47.25 4.81
N LEU A 16 -26.18 -48.31 5.64
CA LEU A 16 -27.18 -48.47 6.70
C LEU A 16 -26.78 -47.82 8.05
N PHE A 17 -25.50 -47.50 8.26
CA PHE A 17 -25.05 -46.77 9.45
C PHE A 17 -25.10 -45.23 9.32
N PHE A 18 -25.35 -44.68 8.12
CA PHE A 18 -25.70 -43.27 7.93
C PHE A 18 -27.22 -43.03 7.87
N SER A 19 -28.03 -44.08 7.90
CA SER A 19 -29.48 -44.02 8.09
C SER A 19 -29.85 -44.29 9.57
N GLY A 20 -29.07 -43.68 10.46
CA GLY A 20 -29.45 -43.46 11.86
C GLY A 20 -30.68 -42.56 11.90
N CYS A 21 -31.85 -43.20 11.94
CA CYS A 21 -33.10 -42.67 12.43
C CYS A 21 -32.90 -42.08 13.82
N ASP A 22 -32.64 -40.78 13.88
CA ASP A 22 -33.30 -39.85 14.78
C ASP A 22 -33.13 -38.43 14.20
N ARG A 23 -33.78 -38.20 13.05
CA ARG A 23 -34.49 -36.92 12.91
C ARG A 23 -35.66 -37.01 13.88
N SER A 24 -35.36 -36.83 15.17
CA SER A 24 -36.23 -36.05 16.01
C SER A 24 -36.61 -34.84 15.15
N ARG A 25 -37.85 -34.84 14.66
CA ARG A 25 -38.52 -33.61 14.29
C ARG A 25 -38.63 -32.85 15.61
N THR A 26 -37.53 -32.24 16.06
CA THR A 26 -37.63 -30.94 16.69
C THR A 26 -38.31 -30.10 15.64
N SER A 27 -39.64 -30.03 15.76
CA SER A 27 -40.47 -29.25 14.87
C SER A 27 -39.84 -27.85 14.82
N ASP A 28 -39.54 -27.35 13.62
CA ASP A 28 -39.07 -25.97 13.41
C ASP A 28 -40.10 -24.91 13.85
N TYR A 29 -41.26 -25.38 14.31
CA TYR A 29 -42.45 -24.67 14.72
C TYR A 29 -42.93 -25.15 16.09
N PRO A 30 -43.37 -24.24 16.97
CA PRO A 30 -43.87 -24.59 18.31
C PRO A 30 -45.10 -25.50 18.31
N ASP A 31 -46.00 -25.32 17.34
CA ASP A 31 -47.09 -26.23 17.02
C ASP A 31 -47.28 -26.30 15.49
N SER A 32 -48.07 -27.26 15.01
CA SER A 32 -48.35 -27.44 13.58
C SER A 32 -49.58 -26.66 13.10
N SER A 33 -50.05 -25.66 13.86
CA SER A 33 -51.17 -24.84 13.41
C SER A 33 -50.73 -23.94 12.25
N ALA A 34 -51.61 -23.76 11.27
CA ALA A 34 -51.28 -22.96 10.09
C ALA A 34 -50.88 -21.51 10.44
N ASP A 35 -51.45 -20.96 11.51
CA ASP A 35 -51.13 -19.61 12.00
C ASP A 35 -49.73 -19.52 12.62
N THR A 36 -49.35 -20.46 13.49
CA THR A 36 -48.01 -20.54 14.09
C THR A 36 -46.92 -20.76 13.04
N VAL A 37 -47.18 -21.63 12.05
CA VAL A 37 -46.25 -21.87 10.94
C VAL A 37 -46.04 -20.58 10.15
N ARG A 38 -47.13 -19.88 9.78
CA ARG A 38 -47.05 -18.62 9.03
C ARG A 38 -46.29 -17.54 9.80
N ARG A 39 -46.62 -17.33 11.08
CA ARG A 39 -45.94 -16.33 11.94
C ARG A 39 -44.44 -16.62 12.07
N THR A 40 -44.09 -17.89 12.27
CA THR A 40 -42.68 -18.32 12.36
C THR A 40 -41.92 -18.07 11.06
N ASP A 41 -42.51 -18.41 9.91
CA ASP A 41 -41.89 -18.19 8.61
C ASP A 41 -41.75 -16.70 8.29
N ASP A 42 -42.75 -15.88 8.65
CA ASP A 42 -42.73 -14.42 8.49
C ASP A 42 -41.58 -13.79 9.32
N ILE A 43 -41.39 -14.20 10.59
CA ILE A 43 -40.29 -13.73 11.45
C ILE A 43 -38.92 -14.14 10.87
N LYS A 44 -38.80 -15.39 10.42
CA LYS A 44 -37.58 -15.91 9.80
C LYS A 44 -37.26 -15.16 8.50
N GLN A 45 -38.25 -14.91 7.66
CA GLN A 45 -38.10 -14.18 6.41
C GLN A 45 -37.73 -12.72 6.66
N ASN A 46 -38.44 -12.03 7.54
CA ASN A 46 -38.18 -10.62 7.86
C ASN A 46 -36.76 -10.43 8.40
N GLY A 47 -36.29 -11.27 9.33
CA GLY A 47 -34.92 -11.14 9.82
C GLY A 47 -33.85 -11.52 8.78
N ARG A 48 -34.14 -12.42 7.82
CA ARG A 48 -33.27 -12.62 6.65
C ARG A 48 -33.18 -11.35 5.81
N ASP A 49 -34.31 -10.73 5.51
CA ASP A 49 -34.38 -9.52 4.68
C ASP A 49 -33.66 -8.33 5.35
N GLN A 50 -33.84 -8.16 6.66
CA GLN A 50 -33.13 -7.16 7.45
C GLN A 50 -31.62 -7.40 7.47
N ARG A 51 -31.17 -8.66 7.68
CA ARG A 51 -29.75 -9.01 7.63
C ARG A 51 -29.16 -8.74 6.25
N GLN A 52 -29.87 -9.10 5.19
CA GLN A 52 -29.46 -8.83 3.81
C GLN A 52 -29.37 -7.33 3.53
N ALA A 53 -30.28 -6.52 4.07
CA ALA A 53 -30.21 -5.07 3.97
C ALA A 53 -28.94 -4.51 4.64
N VAL A 54 -28.61 -4.98 5.85
CA VAL A 54 -27.37 -4.60 6.55
C VAL A 54 -26.13 -5.03 5.77
N ASP A 55 -26.14 -6.22 5.17
CA ASP A 55 -25.02 -6.71 4.34
C ASP A 55 -24.83 -5.86 3.08
N ASN A 56 -25.91 -5.50 2.40
CA ASN A 56 -25.85 -4.63 1.23
C ASN A 56 -25.35 -3.22 1.59
N GLU A 57 -25.77 -2.67 2.72
CA GLU A 57 -25.29 -1.38 3.24
C GLU A 57 -23.78 -1.44 3.54
N ASN A 58 -23.33 -2.47 4.26
CA ASN A 58 -21.93 -2.65 4.60
C ASN A 58 -21.06 -2.88 3.34
N ALA A 59 -21.56 -3.65 2.37
CA ALA A 59 -20.87 -3.86 1.10
C ALA A 59 -20.68 -2.54 0.35
N ARG A 60 -21.73 -1.71 0.25
CA ARG A 60 -21.64 -0.38 -0.38
C ARG A 60 -20.64 0.54 0.34
N ALA A 61 -20.64 0.53 1.68
CA ALA A 61 -19.69 1.29 2.48
C ALA A 61 -18.24 0.85 2.21
N ASN A 62 -17.99 -0.46 2.19
CA ASN A 62 -16.66 -1.02 1.91
C ASN A 62 -16.18 -0.68 0.51
N THR A 63 -17.04 -0.80 -0.52
CA THR A 63 -16.69 -0.41 -1.90
C THR A 63 -16.33 1.07 -2.00
N ARG A 64 -17.05 1.95 -1.31
CA ARG A 64 -16.70 3.38 -1.27
C ARG A 64 -15.33 3.60 -0.61
N MET A 65 -15.05 2.87 0.47
CA MET A 65 -13.74 2.94 1.13
C MET A 65 -12.63 2.41 0.24
N ASP A 66 -12.83 1.31 -0.49
CA ASP A 66 -11.84 0.79 -1.44
C ASP A 66 -11.52 1.82 -2.55
N PHE A 67 -12.56 2.47 -3.06
CA PHE A 67 -12.38 3.54 -4.05
C PHE A 67 -11.61 4.74 -3.47
N ASN A 68 -11.94 5.16 -2.25
CA ASN A 68 -11.21 6.22 -1.56
C ASN A 68 -9.75 5.82 -1.30
N GLU A 69 -9.50 4.57 -0.90
CA GLU A 69 -8.15 4.03 -0.70
C GLU A 69 -7.34 4.14 -1.99
N GLN A 70 -7.92 3.74 -3.11
CA GLN A 70 -7.28 3.84 -4.41
C GLN A 70 -6.98 5.29 -4.80
N GLN A 71 -7.93 6.22 -4.60
CA GLN A 71 -7.71 7.64 -4.87
C GLN A 71 -6.58 8.23 -4.01
N ILE A 72 -6.50 7.85 -2.74
CA ILE A 72 -5.40 8.25 -1.85
C ILE A 72 -4.08 7.75 -2.44
N ARG A 73 -3.96 6.45 -2.72
CA ARG A 73 -2.74 5.83 -3.25
C ARG A 73 -2.31 6.46 -4.57
N ASP A 74 -3.24 6.68 -5.50
CA ASP A 74 -2.95 7.27 -6.81
C ASP A 74 -2.45 8.71 -6.69
N ARG A 75 -3.09 9.52 -5.82
CA ARG A 75 -2.65 10.88 -5.55
C ARG A 75 -1.24 10.91 -4.95
N TYR A 76 -0.94 10.04 -3.99
CA TYR A 76 0.38 9.96 -3.37
C TYR A 76 1.45 9.37 -4.30
N ALA A 77 1.08 8.43 -5.18
CA ALA A 77 1.94 7.97 -6.27
C ALA A 77 2.30 9.12 -7.23
N GLY A 78 1.33 9.96 -7.61
CA GLY A 78 1.57 11.16 -8.41
C GLY A 78 2.50 12.16 -7.72
N ARG A 79 2.31 12.39 -6.41
CA ARG A 79 3.19 13.26 -5.60
C ARG A 79 4.62 12.71 -5.54
N ARG A 80 4.80 11.41 -5.30
CA ARG A 80 6.12 10.75 -5.33
C ARG A 80 6.81 10.92 -6.69
N GLN A 81 6.08 10.68 -7.79
CA GLN A 81 6.65 10.82 -9.13
C GLN A 81 7.07 12.27 -9.42
N SER A 82 6.23 13.24 -9.06
CA SER A 82 6.55 14.66 -9.21
C SER A 82 7.80 15.04 -8.41
N HIS A 83 7.87 14.59 -7.16
CA HIS A 83 9.03 14.80 -6.28
C HIS A 83 10.32 14.20 -6.85
N VAL A 84 10.27 12.97 -7.36
CA VAL A 84 11.42 12.33 -8.02
C VAL A 84 11.86 13.12 -9.25
N ASN A 85 10.93 13.60 -10.06
CA ASN A 85 11.24 14.40 -11.24
C ASN A 85 11.91 15.74 -10.85
N GLU A 86 11.40 16.41 -9.81
CA GLU A 86 11.98 17.65 -9.27
C GLU A 86 13.42 17.42 -8.78
N ALA A 87 13.64 16.39 -7.95
CA ALA A 87 14.97 16.04 -7.44
C ALA A 87 15.97 15.67 -8.57
N ASN A 88 15.52 14.95 -9.60
CA ASN A 88 16.35 14.58 -10.75
C ASN A 88 16.71 15.80 -11.62
N ALA A 89 15.77 16.71 -11.83
CA ALA A 89 16.02 17.94 -12.60
C ALA A 89 17.07 18.82 -11.90
N GLU A 90 16.95 19.01 -10.58
CA GLU A 90 17.93 19.78 -9.81
C GLU A 90 19.32 19.14 -9.83
N THR A 91 19.39 17.82 -9.67
CA THR A 91 20.67 17.07 -9.72
C THR A 91 21.33 17.25 -11.09
N THR A 92 20.57 17.11 -12.17
CA THR A 92 21.06 17.25 -13.55
C THR A 92 21.65 18.64 -13.80
N VAL A 93 21.00 19.70 -13.29
CA VAL A 93 21.50 21.08 -13.39
C VAL A 93 22.81 21.25 -12.62
N SER A 94 22.91 20.69 -11.41
CA SER A 94 24.13 20.77 -10.61
C SER A 94 25.31 20.03 -11.27
N ASP A 95 25.06 18.84 -11.81
CA ASP A 95 26.08 18.02 -12.49
C ASP A 95 26.56 18.68 -13.78
N ALA A 96 25.66 19.31 -14.54
CA ALA A 96 26.01 20.07 -15.73
C ALA A 96 26.97 21.23 -15.42
N LYS A 97 26.71 21.99 -14.35
CA LYS A 97 27.59 23.09 -13.91
C LYS A 97 28.96 22.60 -13.49
N VAL A 98 29.05 21.50 -12.73
CA VAL A 98 30.34 20.90 -12.36
C VAL A 98 31.10 20.46 -13.61
N ARG A 99 30.43 19.81 -14.55
CA ARG A 99 31.04 19.37 -15.81
C ARG A 99 31.57 20.54 -16.63
N GLU A 100 30.83 21.64 -16.72
CA GLU A 100 31.27 22.85 -17.43
C GLU A 100 32.56 23.43 -16.82
N ILE A 101 32.63 23.53 -15.48
CA ILE A 101 33.83 24.00 -14.78
C ILE A 101 35.03 23.08 -15.08
N LEU A 102 34.83 21.76 -15.08
CA LEU A 102 35.89 20.79 -15.37
C LEU A 102 36.35 20.84 -16.83
N ILE A 103 35.44 21.04 -17.78
CA ILE A 103 35.77 21.22 -19.20
C ILE A 103 36.61 22.49 -19.38
N GLN A 104 36.20 23.60 -18.77
CA GLN A 104 36.97 24.85 -18.85
C GLN A 104 38.36 24.68 -18.23
N ALA A 105 38.45 24.08 -17.04
CA ALA A 105 39.72 23.82 -16.38
C ALA A 105 40.65 22.93 -17.23
N LYS A 106 40.10 21.93 -17.92
CA LYS A 106 40.87 21.11 -18.87
C LYS A 106 41.38 21.94 -20.04
N HIS A 107 40.50 22.71 -20.68
CA HIS A 107 40.87 23.58 -21.79
C HIS A 107 41.99 24.56 -21.40
N ASP A 108 41.90 25.21 -20.24
CA ASP A 108 42.91 26.16 -19.77
C ASP A 108 44.28 25.47 -19.53
N LYS A 109 44.28 24.22 -19.07
CA LYS A 109 45.51 23.41 -18.90
C LYS A 109 46.09 22.99 -20.25
N ASP A 110 45.25 22.64 -21.23
CA ASP A 110 45.67 22.29 -22.59
C ASP A 110 46.32 23.51 -23.29
N VAL A 111 45.80 24.73 -23.05
CA VAL A 111 46.41 25.98 -23.52
C VAL A 111 47.80 26.19 -22.91
N ILE A 112 47.97 25.92 -21.60
CA ILE A 112 49.30 25.98 -20.96
C ILE A 112 50.25 24.97 -21.60
N ASP A 113 49.79 23.74 -21.86
CA ASP A 113 50.62 22.72 -22.51
C ASP A 113 51.07 23.14 -23.90
N ALA A 114 50.17 23.70 -24.70
CA ALA A 114 50.51 24.23 -26.03
C ALA A 114 51.56 25.36 -25.93
N GLN A 115 51.41 26.27 -24.98
CA GLN A 115 52.36 27.36 -24.75
C GLN A 115 53.74 26.83 -24.32
N VAL A 116 53.79 25.88 -23.39
CA VAL A 116 55.04 25.27 -22.91
C VAL A 116 55.77 24.56 -24.04
N VAL A 117 55.05 23.84 -24.91
CA VAL A 117 55.65 23.19 -26.08
C VAL A 117 56.25 24.23 -27.03
N ALA A 118 55.63 25.39 -27.21
CA ALA A 118 56.17 26.47 -28.02
C ALA A 118 57.41 27.09 -27.37
N ASP A 119 57.36 27.41 -26.08
CA ASP A 119 58.45 28.06 -25.34
C ASP A 119 59.69 27.17 -25.23
N LEU A 120 59.51 25.85 -25.06
CA LEU A 120 60.62 24.89 -25.02
C LEU A 120 61.33 24.72 -26.37
N ARG A 121 60.68 25.05 -27.50
CA ARG A 121 61.31 24.99 -28.83
C ARG A 121 62.22 26.18 -29.11
N THR A 122 61.93 27.34 -28.52
CA THR A 122 62.61 28.60 -28.79
C THR A 122 63.59 29.00 -27.69
N SER A 123 63.50 28.39 -26.50
CA SER A 123 64.32 28.73 -25.34
C SER A 123 65.59 27.87 -25.21
N PRO A 124 66.68 28.41 -24.62
CA PRO A 124 67.87 27.64 -24.26
C PRO A 124 67.55 26.49 -23.30
N ASN A 125 68.24 25.34 -23.45
CA ASN A 125 68.01 24.13 -22.64
C ASN A 125 68.11 24.35 -21.12
N GLN A 126 68.88 25.34 -20.67
CA GLN A 126 69.07 25.68 -19.26
C GLN A 126 67.77 26.20 -18.59
N ASN A 127 66.85 26.76 -19.38
CA ASN A 127 65.58 27.34 -18.89
C ASN A 127 64.42 26.33 -18.91
N ALA A 128 64.63 25.12 -19.46
CA ALA A 128 63.57 24.13 -19.63
C ALA A 128 62.94 23.67 -18.30
N ALA A 129 63.74 23.59 -17.24
CA ALA A 129 63.27 23.23 -15.90
C ALA A 129 62.34 24.32 -15.33
N GLU A 130 62.70 25.59 -15.50
CA GLU A 130 61.94 26.73 -15.03
C GLU A 130 60.59 26.84 -15.77
N ILE A 131 60.60 26.69 -17.10
CA ILE A 131 59.37 26.70 -17.93
C ILE A 131 58.38 25.61 -17.47
N ARG A 132 58.88 24.39 -17.21
CA ARG A 132 58.03 23.28 -16.73
C ARG A 132 57.53 23.50 -15.31
N ALA A 133 58.35 24.09 -14.44
CA ALA A 133 57.96 24.41 -13.06
C ALA A 133 56.86 25.47 -13.04
N ASP A 134 56.99 26.54 -13.83
CA ASP A 134 55.95 27.57 -13.95
C ASP A 134 54.64 27.01 -14.50
N ALA A 135 54.72 26.17 -15.54
CA ALA A 135 53.55 25.49 -16.09
C ALA A 135 52.83 24.64 -15.03
N THR A 136 53.58 23.87 -14.24
CA THR A 136 53.03 23.05 -13.15
C THR A 136 52.31 23.90 -12.13
N ARG A 137 52.91 25.04 -11.73
CA ARG A 137 52.30 26.02 -10.82
C ARG A 137 50.99 26.57 -11.40
N ARG A 138 50.99 27.03 -12.64
CA ARG A 138 49.80 27.59 -13.30
C ARG A 138 48.66 26.56 -13.44
N LYS A 139 48.99 25.30 -13.76
CA LYS A 139 48.00 24.22 -13.78
C LYS A 139 47.42 23.93 -12.40
N SER A 140 48.26 23.92 -11.36
CA SER A 140 47.81 23.77 -9.98
C SER A 140 46.90 24.91 -9.53
N GLU A 141 47.16 26.15 -9.98
CA GLU A 141 46.27 27.29 -9.73
C GLU A 141 44.89 27.12 -10.40
N ILE A 142 44.86 26.58 -11.63
CA ILE A 142 43.60 26.24 -12.32
C ILE A 142 42.82 25.19 -11.54
N ASP A 143 43.48 24.12 -11.11
CA ASP A 143 42.83 23.04 -10.34
C ASP A 143 42.30 23.56 -9.00
N ASN A 144 43.03 24.44 -8.32
CA ASN A 144 42.56 25.09 -7.10
C ASN A 144 41.33 25.98 -7.37
N ARG A 145 41.36 26.82 -8.40
CA ARG A 145 40.22 27.66 -8.78
C ARG A 145 38.99 26.84 -9.16
N ALA A 146 39.16 25.74 -9.89
CA ALA A 146 38.07 24.82 -10.22
C ALA A 146 37.49 24.19 -8.95
N SER A 147 38.35 23.73 -8.04
CA SER A 147 37.93 23.14 -6.75
C SER A 147 37.13 24.13 -5.89
N VAL A 148 37.58 25.38 -5.79
CA VAL A 148 36.88 26.46 -5.07
C VAL A 148 35.49 26.74 -5.67
N LYS A 149 35.33 26.65 -6.99
CA LYS A 149 34.03 26.82 -7.66
C LYS A 149 33.11 25.60 -7.50
N ILE A 150 33.66 24.39 -7.48
CA ILE A 150 32.92 23.13 -7.37
C ILE A 150 32.44 22.86 -5.94
N ALA A 151 33.25 23.17 -4.93
CA ALA A 151 32.93 22.92 -3.52
C ALA A 151 31.56 23.45 -3.06
N PRO A 152 31.16 24.72 -3.32
CA PRO A 152 29.84 25.20 -2.93
C PRO A 152 28.70 24.48 -3.67
N ILE A 153 28.91 24.04 -4.92
CA ILE A 153 27.90 23.29 -5.70
C ILE A 153 27.66 21.92 -5.06
N HIS A 154 28.73 21.23 -4.63
CA HIS A 154 28.58 19.95 -3.92
C HIS A 154 27.88 20.12 -2.57
N ASN A 155 28.22 21.15 -1.79
CA ASN A 155 27.58 21.40 -0.51
C ASN A 155 26.08 21.69 -0.67
N ASP A 156 25.72 22.54 -1.64
CA ASP A 156 24.32 22.84 -1.96
C ASP A 156 23.57 21.58 -2.44
N SER A 157 24.17 20.80 -3.34
CA SER A 157 23.60 19.54 -3.83
C SER A 157 23.36 18.53 -2.69
N ASN A 158 24.30 18.38 -1.77
CA ASN A 158 24.15 17.49 -0.61
C ASN A 158 23.07 17.97 0.35
N SER A 159 22.99 19.28 0.61
CA SER A 159 21.92 19.87 1.40
C SER A 159 20.55 19.60 0.78
N LYS A 160 20.39 19.85 -0.53
CA LYS A 160 19.15 19.60 -1.27
C LYS A 160 18.77 18.12 -1.27
N LYS A 161 19.73 17.21 -1.47
CA LYS A 161 19.49 15.76 -1.36
C LYS A 161 18.90 15.39 -0.01
N SER A 162 19.42 15.95 1.08
CA SER A 162 18.87 15.70 2.42
C SER A 162 17.43 16.21 2.57
N LEU A 163 17.10 17.38 2.00
CA LEU A 163 15.75 17.93 1.99
C LEU A 163 14.78 17.08 1.16
N HIS A 164 15.21 16.60 -0.02
CA HIS A 164 14.42 15.69 -0.85
C HIS A 164 14.14 14.36 -0.14
N VAL A 165 15.11 13.81 0.58
CA VAL A 165 14.89 12.62 1.41
C VAL A 165 13.84 12.89 2.49
N GLN A 166 13.94 14.02 3.20
CA GLN A 166 12.95 14.40 4.21
C GLN A 166 11.55 14.57 3.62
N ARG A 167 11.44 15.25 2.47
CA ARG A 167 10.16 15.47 1.77
C ARG A 167 9.56 14.16 1.27
N GLY A 168 10.38 13.22 0.79
CA GLY A 168 9.94 11.87 0.44
C GLY A 168 9.31 11.13 1.63
N ILE A 169 9.96 11.18 2.79
CA ILE A 169 9.45 10.60 4.04
C ILE A 169 8.14 11.28 4.47
N GLU A 170 8.02 12.60 4.30
CA GLU A 170 6.81 13.34 4.64
C GLU A 170 5.62 12.92 3.76
N ILE A 171 5.83 12.77 2.46
CA ILE A 171 4.80 12.25 1.52
C ILE A 171 4.29 10.88 1.99
N ASP A 172 5.19 9.97 2.34
CA ASP A 172 4.82 8.63 2.81
C ASP A 172 4.12 8.65 4.17
N ARG A 173 4.53 9.56 5.06
CA ARG A 173 3.88 9.76 6.37
C ARG A 173 2.46 10.28 6.21
N GLU A 174 2.24 11.26 5.36
CA GLU A 174 0.92 11.82 5.07
C GLU A 174 -0.01 10.77 4.45
N GLU A 175 0.48 9.96 3.50
CA GLU A 175 -0.28 8.83 2.94
C GLU A 175 -0.69 7.84 4.04
N ALA A 176 0.25 7.44 4.89
CA ALA A 176 -0.02 6.52 5.98
C ALA A 176 -1.04 7.07 6.97
N GLN A 177 -1.00 8.37 7.27
CA GLN A 177 -2.00 9.03 8.12
C GLN A 177 -3.40 8.95 7.51
N GLU A 178 -3.56 9.29 6.24
CA GLU A 178 -4.86 9.22 5.58
C GLU A 178 -5.40 7.79 5.48
N LEU A 179 -4.54 6.83 5.12
CA LEU A 179 -4.90 5.41 5.10
C LEU A 179 -5.30 4.90 6.49
N SER A 180 -4.65 5.39 7.55
CA SER A 180 -5.00 5.01 8.92
C SER A 180 -6.38 5.53 9.35
N VAL A 181 -6.77 6.72 8.90
CA VAL A 181 -8.11 7.28 9.15
C VAL A 181 -9.15 6.42 8.43
N LEU A 182 -8.91 6.10 7.15
CA LEU A 182 -9.80 5.25 6.36
C LEU A 182 -9.94 3.84 6.97
N ALA A 183 -8.86 3.27 7.49
CA ALA A 183 -8.90 1.98 8.19
C ALA A 183 -9.75 2.03 9.48
N ARG A 184 -9.72 3.14 10.21
CA ARG A 184 -10.60 3.35 11.38
C ARG A 184 -12.06 3.45 10.96
N GLU A 185 -12.36 4.18 9.89
CA GLU A 185 -13.72 4.27 9.34
C GLU A 185 -14.24 2.89 8.92
N ARG A 186 -13.42 2.09 8.25
CA ARG A 186 -13.75 0.69 7.89
C ARG A 186 -14.05 -0.16 9.11
N SER A 187 -13.23 -0.06 10.15
CA SER A 187 -13.48 -0.77 11.40
C SER A 187 -14.79 -0.33 12.07
N GLN A 188 -15.11 0.96 12.05
CA GLN A 188 -16.34 1.49 12.62
C GLN A 188 -17.57 1.00 11.85
N ALA A 189 -17.55 1.05 10.52
CA ALA A 189 -18.64 0.55 9.68
C ALA A 189 -18.90 -0.96 9.90
N ASN A 190 -17.84 -1.77 9.96
CA ASN A 190 -17.97 -3.20 10.25
C ASN A 190 -18.52 -3.48 11.65
N ASN A 191 -18.10 -2.71 12.66
CA ASN A 191 -18.63 -2.83 14.02
C ASN A 191 -20.12 -2.44 14.09
N GLN A 192 -20.53 -1.38 13.38
CA GLN A 192 -21.93 -0.97 13.28
C GLN A 192 -22.79 -2.05 12.59
N ALA A 193 -22.31 -2.61 11.47
CA ALA A 193 -23.00 -3.70 10.78
C ALA A 193 -23.13 -4.94 11.67
N ARG A 194 -22.09 -5.29 12.42
CA ARG A 194 -22.13 -6.38 13.40
C ARG A 194 -23.14 -6.08 14.52
N GLY A 195 -23.18 -4.86 15.03
CA GLY A 195 -24.16 -4.42 16.03
C GLY A 195 -25.60 -4.60 15.54
N LYS A 196 -25.93 -4.05 14.36
CA LYS A 196 -27.25 -4.20 13.74
C LYS A 196 -27.65 -5.67 13.55
N LYS A 197 -26.72 -6.53 13.13
CA LYS A 197 -26.99 -7.98 12.98
C LYS A 197 -27.32 -8.65 14.31
N LEU A 198 -26.62 -8.28 15.39
CA LEU A 198 -26.91 -8.80 16.73
C LEU A 198 -28.28 -8.33 17.23
N GLU A 199 -28.67 -7.09 16.94
CA GLU A 199 -30.01 -6.56 17.26
C GLU A 199 -31.10 -7.35 16.50
N ILE A 200 -30.88 -7.66 15.23
CA ILE A 200 -31.81 -8.50 14.43
C ILE A 200 -31.93 -9.89 15.06
N ASP A 201 -30.83 -10.49 15.53
CA ASP A 201 -30.85 -11.81 16.16
C ASP A 201 -31.60 -11.81 17.49
N GLN A 202 -31.39 -10.78 18.30
CA GLN A 202 -32.13 -10.60 19.54
C GLN A 202 -33.63 -10.44 19.25
N TRP A 203 -33.98 -9.59 18.29
CA TRP A 203 -35.37 -9.41 17.86
C TRP A 203 -36.00 -10.72 17.36
N GLN A 204 -35.31 -11.48 16.50
CA GLN A 204 -35.81 -12.76 15.99
C GLN A 204 -36.03 -13.75 17.13
N ASN A 205 -35.09 -13.88 18.07
CA ASN A 205 -35.22 -14.78 19.22
C ASN A 205 -36.39 -14.37 20.13
N GLU A 206 -36.56 -13.08 20.38
CA GLU A 206 -37.67 -12.56 21.18
C GLU A 206 -39.03 -12.83 20.53
N GLU A 207 -39.17 -12.59 19.23
CA GLU A 207 -40.41 -12.84 18.48
C GLU A 207 -40.72 -14.34 18.38
N MET A 208 -39.70 -15.18 18.12
CA MET A 208 -39.87 -16.65 18.15
C MET A 208 -40.33 -17.13 19.53
N SER A 209 -39.75 -16.59 20.61
CA SER A 209 -40.15 -16.90 21.99
C SER A 209 -41.57 -16.41 22.33
N ARG A 210 -42.07 -15.36 21.67
CA ARG A 210 -43.47 -14.91 21.80
C ARG A 210 -44.41 -15.90 21.11
N VAL A 211 -44.09 -16.32 19.88
CA VAL A 211 -44.86 -17.33 19.15
C VAL A 211 -44.93 -18.64 19.93
N GLU A 212 -43.83 -19.11 20.52
CA GLU A 212 -43.79 -20.30 21.40
C GLU A 212 -44.71 -20.18 22.62
N ARG A 213 -44.77 -19.01 23.25
CA ARG A 213 -45.64 -18.78 24.41
C ARG A 213 -47.12 -18.74 24.03
N ASP A 214 -47.46 -18.16 22.89
CA ASP A 214 -48.84 -18.03 22.37
C ASP A 214 -49.43 -19.37 21.89
N SER A 215 -48.57 -20.28 21.43
CA SER A 215 -48.92 -21.60 20.89
C SER A 215 -48.97 -22.69 21.96
N ASN A 216 -48.48 -22.42 23.18
CA ASN A 216 -48.51 -23.40 24.27
C ASN A 216 -49.94 -23.55 24.85
N PRO A 217 -50.54 -24.76 24.80
CA PRO A 217 -51.91 -24.99 25.27
C PRO A 217 -52.11 -24.79 26.77
N ARG A 218 -51.05 -24.66 27.58
CA ARG A 218 -51.14 -24.32 29.01
C ARG A 218 -51.41 -22.83 29.30
N ASN A 219 -51.29 -21.97 28.29
CA ASN A 219 -51.56 -20.53 28.38
C ASN A 219 -52.90 -20.11 27.75
N ARG A 220 -53.71 -21.07 27.29
CA ARG A 220 -55.08 -20.84 26.77
C ARG A 220 -56.13 -21.30 27.77
#